data_AF-A0A2Z5USQ7-F1
#
_entry.id   AF-A0A2Z5USQ7-F1
#
_cell.length_a   1.000
_cell.length_b   1.000
_cell.length_c   1.000
_cell.angle_alpha   90.00
_cell.angle_beta   90.00
_cell.angle_gamma   90.00
#
_symmetry.space_group_name_H-M   'P 1'
#
loop_
_entity.id
_entity.type
_entity.pdbx_description
1 polymer ?
#
loop_
_entity_poly.entity_id
_entity_poly.type
_entity_poly.pdbx_seq_one_letter_code
_entity_poly.pdbx_strand_id
1 'polypeptide(L)'
;MILATLTPDCVVIESFGPIYRGHDWVARWVSTWLAEDGHVIDWTVRDLRSSSGSEIAEWTFHYTWRGEEKSFDGATIANLHDGKLSYLREYATTAAIYDWRGEWQTFPMTVS
;
A
#
# COMPACT_ATOMS: atom_id res chain seq x y z
N MET A 1 -8.68 -2.87 13.75
CA MET A 1 -9.38 -2.13 12.68
C MET A 1 -8.46 -1.01 12.20
N ILE A 2 -8.21 -0.88 10.90
CA ILE A 2 -7.25 0.08 10.34
C ILE A 2 -7.47 1.53 10.82
N LEU A 3 -8.73 1.96 11.00
CA LEU A 3 -9.03 3.33 11.47
C LEU A 3 -8.47 3.63 12.86
N ALA A 4 -8.24 2.62 13.70
CA ALA A 4 -7.67 2.82 15.04
C ALA A 4 -6.20 3.25 15.02
N THR A 5 -5.47 2.95 13.93
CA THR A 5 -4.07 3.34 13.76
C THR A 5 -3.90 4.70 13.09
N LEU A 6 -4.99 5.30 12.60
CA LEU A 6 -4.98 6.58 11.87
C LEU A 6 -5.51 7.73 12.75
N THR A 7 -5.00 8.94 12.56
CA THR A 7 -5.69 10.15 13.04
C THR A 7 -7.01 10.34 12.28
N PRO A 8 -8.03 11.00 12.86
CA PRO A 8 -9.34 11.18 12.22
C PRO A 8 -9.28 11.84 10.83
N ASP A 9 -8.30 12.71 10.63
CA ASP A 9 -8.04 13.52 9.44
C ASP A 9 -6.91 12.96 8.57
N CYS A 10 -6.44 11.74 8.84
CA CYS A 10 -5.30 11.14 8.15
C CYS A 10 -5.46 11.14 6.63
N VAL A 11 -4.38 11.43 5.92
CA VAL A 11 -4.33 11.38 4.45
C VAL A 11 -3.56 10.13 4.01
N VAL A 12 -4.25 9.25 3.28
CA VAL A 12 -3.68 8.03 2.69
C VAL A 12 -3.58 8.22 1.17
N ILE A 13 -2.37 8.10 0.63
CA ILE A 13 -2.12 8.06 -0.82
C ILE A 13 -1.72 6.64 -1.19
N GLU A 14 -2.61 5.92 -1.85
CA GLU A 14 -2.42 4.53 -2.26
C GLU A 14 -1.50 4.44 -3.48
N SER A 15 -0.75 3.34 -3.58
CA SER A 15 0.18 3.08 -4.68
C SER A 15 -0.47 3.05 -6.08
N PHE A 16 -1.77 2.76 -6.18
CA PHE A 16 -2.55 2.81 -7.42
C PHE A 16 -3.05 4.21 -7.81
N GLY A 17 -2.73 5.24 -7.00
CA GLY A 17 -3.02 6.64 -7.30
C GLY A 17 -4.16 7.34 -6.54
N PRO A 18 -5.18 6.69 -5.97
CA PRO A 18 -6.22 7.42 -5.25
C PRO A 18 -5.72 8.00 -3.92
N ILE A 19 -6.40 9.05 -3.47
CA ILE A 19 -6.12 9.72 -2.20
C ILE A 19 -7.38 9.67 -1.33
N TYR A 20 -7.25 9.12 -0.13
CA TYR A 20 -8.31 9.07 0.88
C TYR A 20 -8.00 10.07 1.99
N ARG A 21 -8.94 10.96 2.29
CA ARG A 21 -8.77 12.03 3.30
C ARG A 21 -9.74 11.84 4.44
N GLY A 22 -9.25 11.42 5.59
CA GLY A 22 -10.01 11.17 6.80
C GLY A 22 -10.68 9.79 6.84
N HIS A 23 -11.13 9.43 8.04
CA HIS A 23 -11.66 8.10 8.35
C HIS A 23 -12.83 7.67 7.46
N ASP A 24 -13.74 8.59 7.09
CA ASP A 24 -14.91 8.26 6.28
C ASP A 24 -14.51 7.69 4.90
N TRP A 25 -13.52 8.32 4.25
CA TRP A 25 -13.05 7.88 2.95
C TRP A 25 -12.23 6.60 3.03
N VAL A 26 -11.39 6.45 4.06
CA VAL A 26 -10.64 5.20 4.30
C VAL A 26 -11.60 4.03 4.58
N ALA A 27 -12.62 4.25 5.43
CA ALA A 27 -13.62 3.24 5.75
C ALA A 27 -14.43 2.83 4.52
N ARG A 28 -14.80 3.80 3.68
CA ARG A 28 -15.50 3.53 2.43
C ARG A 28 -14.64 2.74 1.44
N TRP A 29 -13.36 3.09 1.31
CA TRP A 29 -12.41 2.34 0.47
C TRP A 29 -12.30 0.88 0.91
N VAL A 30 -12.01 0.63 2.19
CA VAL A 30 -11.88 -0.73 2.73
C VAL A 30 -13.16 -1.54 2.53
N SER A 31 -14.32 -0.96 2.88
CA SER A 31 -15.60 -1.66 2.71
C SER A 31 -15.94 -1.94 1.24
N THR A 32 -15.63 -1.01 0.32
CA THR A 32 -15.84 -1.22 -1.12
C THR A 32 -14.93 -2.32 -1.64
N TRP A 33 -13.64 -2.30 -1.29
CA TRP A 33 -12.68 -3.30 -1.75
C TRP A 33 -13.04 -4.72 -1.26
N LEU A 34 -13.40 -4.86 0.01
CA LEU A 34 -13.87 -6.13 0.57
C LEU A 34 -15.17 -6.61 -0.10
N ALA A 35 -16.09 -5.71 -0.43
CA ALA A 35 -17.32 -6.06 -1.13
C ALA A 35 -17.10 -6.49 -2.59
N GLU A 36 -15.98 -6.09 -3.19
CA GLU A 36 -15.56 -6.50 -4.54
C GLU A 36 -14.65 -7.74 -4.53
N ASP A 37 -14.84 -8.64 -3.56
CA ASP A 37 -14.06 -9.89 -3.44
C ASP A 37 -12.56 -9.64 -3.20
N GLY A 38 -12.26 -8.52 -2.54
CA GLY A 38 -10.92 -8.18 -2.07
C GLY A 38 -10.57 -8.96 -0.80
N HIS A 39 -9.47 -9.71 -0.82
CA HIS A 39 -8.93 -10.38 0.36
C HIS A 39 -7.41 -10.25 0.46
N VAL A 40 -6.91 -9.87 1.63
CA VAL A 40 -5.47 -9.90 1.91
C VAL A 40 -5.08 -11.32 2.26
N ILE A 41 -4.17 -11.91 1.50
CA ILE A 41 -3.61 -13.25 1.76
C ILE A 41 -2.41 -13.12 2.70
N ASP A 42 -1.48 -12.22 2.37
CA ASP A 42 -0.31 -11.90 3.19
C ASP A 42 0.09 -10.43 3.02
N TRP A 43 0.60 -9.84 4.10
CA TRP A 43 1.22 -8.51 4.05
C TRP A 43 2.44 -8.46 4.95
N THR A 44 3.55 -9.01 4.46
CA THR A 44 4.81 -9.07 5.19
C THR A 44 5.58 -7.74 5.08
N VAL A 45 5.89 -7.14 6.23
CA VAL A 45 6.85 -6.02 6.34
C VAL A 45 8.26 -6.58 6.44
N ARG A 46 9.14 -6.22 5.49
CA ARG A 46 10.52 -6.71 5.39
C ARG A 46 11.53 -5.82 6.09
N ASP A 47 11.32 -4.50 6.05
CA ASP A 47 12.11 -3.53 6.80
C ASP A 47 11.18 -2.45 7.37
N LEU A 48 11.52 -1.96 8.56
CA LEU A 48 10.82 -0.87 9.23
C LEU A 48 11.85 0.03 9.89
N ARG A 49 11.82 1.30 9.52
CA ARG A 49 12.65 2.36 10.09
C ARG A 49 11.75 3.39 10.72
N SER A 50 11.90 3.58 12.02
CA SER A 50 11.18 4.61 12.77
C SER A 50 12.15 5.73 13.15
N SER A 51 11.70 6.97 13.00
CA SER A 51 12.33 8.17 13.56
C SER A 51 11.28 9.00 14.31
N SER A 52 11.70 10.09 14.96
CA SER A 52 10.79 10.94 15.73
C SER A 52 9.69 11.54 14.84
N GLY A 53 8.51 10.94 14.86
CA GLY A 53 7.33 11.39 14.12
C GLY A 53 7.19 10.85 12.69
N SER A 54 8.02 9.89 12.26
CA SER A 54 7.88 9.30 10.93
C SER A 54 8.33 7.84 10.88
N GLU A 55 7.72 7.09 9.97
CA GLU A 55 8.04 5.68 9.71
C GLU A 55 8.22 5.45 8.21
N ILE A 56 9.18 4.60 7.86
CA ILE A 56 9.39 4.09 6.51
C ILE A 56 9.37 2.58 6.60
N ALA A 57 8.55 1.95 5.76
CA ALA A 57 8.42 0.51 5.71
C ALA A 57 8.55 -0.02 4.28
N GLU A 58 9.21 -1.15 4.12
CA GLU A 58 9.19 -1.94 2.88
C GLU A 58 8.39 -3.22 3.11
N TRP A 59 7.56 -3.59 2.15
CA TRP A 59 6.62 -4.70 2.31
C TRP A 59 6.32 -5.43 0.99
N THR A 60 5.83 -6.67 1.11
CA THR A 60 5.16 -7.41 0.01
C THR A 60 3.67 -7.46 0.35
N PHE A 61 2.81 -7.13 -0.61
CA PHE A 61 1.36 -7.22 -0.46
C PHE A 61 0.82 -8.28 -1.41
N HIS A 62 0.23 -9.33 -0.85
CA HIS A 62 -0.34 -10.47 -1.57
C HIS A 62 -1.83 -10.54 -1.28
N TYR A 63 -2.64 -10.49 -2.32
CA TYR A 63 -4.09 -10.34 -2.20
C TYR A 63 -4.83 -11.00 -3.36
N THR A 64 -6.13 -11.23 -3.17
CA THR A 64 -7.07 -11.45 -4.27
C THR A 64 -7.96 -10.24 -4.45
N TRP A 65 -8.33 -9.92 -5.68
CA TRP A 65 -9.36 -8.94 -5.99
C TRP A 65 -10.07 -9.31 -7.28
N ARG A 66 -11.41 -9.37 -7.26
CA ARG A 66 -12.25 -9.73 -8.42
C ARG A 66 -11.84 -11.07 -9.07
N GLY A 67 -11.54 -12.07 -8.24
CA GLY A 67 -11.13 -13.41 -8.68
C GLY A 67 -9.69 -13.54 -9.19
N GLU A 68 -8.89 -12.47 -9.15
CA GLU A 68 -7.47 -12.51 -9.52
C GLU A 68 -6.59 -12.44 -8.28
N GLU A 69 -5.65 -13.39 -8.15
CA GLU A 69 -4.59 -13.34 -7.14
C GLU A 69 -3.40 -12.53 -7.67
N LYS A 70 -2.94 -11.56 -6.88
CA LYS A 70 -1.88 -10.61 -7.25
C LYS A 70 -0.93 -10.40 -6.08
N SER A 71 0.33 -10.10 -6.41
CA SER A 71 1.32 -9.72 -5.42
C SER A 71 2.25 -8.66 -6.00
N PHE A 72 2.67 -7.71 -5.17
CA PHE A 72 3.68 -6.73 -5.53
C PHE A 72 4.48 -6.25 -4.31
N ASP A 73 5.69 -5.77 -4.57
CA ASP A 73 6.52 -5.12 -3.57
C ASP A 73 6.23 -3.63 -3.52
N GLY A 74 6.10 -3.11 -2.30
CA GLY A 74 5.86 -1.71 -2.07
C GLY A 74 6.64 -1.15 -0.90
N ALA A 75 6.51 0.16 -0.73
CA ALA A 75 7.06 0.89 0.39
C ALA A 75 6.09 1.99 0.84
N THR A 76 6.10 2.27 2.13
CA THR A 76 5.30 3.35 2.73
C THR A 76 6.23 4.40 3.34
N ILE A 77 5.94 5.67 3.10
CA ILE A 77 6.48 6.80 3.85
C ILE A 77 5.32 7.39 4.67
N ALA A 78 5.47 7.42 5.99
CA ALA A 78 4.42 7.82 6.91
C ALA A 78 4.88 8.87 7.91
N ASN A 79 3.95 9.74 8.30
CA ASN A 79 4.10 10.65 9.43
C ASN A 79 3.17 10.23 10.56
N LEU A 80 3.63 10.43 11.79
CA LEU A 80 2.89 10.13 13.00
C LEU A 80 2.56 11.40 13.77
N HIS A 81 1.39 11.41 14.38
CA HIS A 81 0.98 12.38 15.38
C HIS A 81 0.41 11.61 16.57
N ASP A 82 0.99 11.80 17.76
CA ASP A 82 0.63 11.09 19.00
C ASP A 82 0.56 9.56 18.83
N GLY A 83 1.55 8.99 18.12
CA GLY A 83 1.65 7.54 17.89
C GLY A 83 0.66 6.97 16.88
N LYS A 84 -0.12 7.81 16.19
CA LYS A 84 -1.02 7.41 15.10
C LYS A 84 -0.56 7.98 13.77
N LEU A 85 -0.85 7.28 12.68
CA LEU A 85 -0.56 7.75 11.33
C LEU A 85 -1.43 8.95 11.00
N SER A 86 -0.82 10.11 10.75
CA SER A 86 -1.49 11.33 10.28
C SER A 86 -1.38 11.52 8.77
N TYR A 87 -0.42 10.83 8.15
CA TYR A 87 -0.22 10.80 6.71
C TYR A 87 0.49 9.51 6.34
N LEU A 88 0.13 8.91 5.20
CA LEU A 88 0.98 7.91 4.56
C LEU A 88 0.88 8.00 3.04
N ARG A 89 1.98 7.67 2.38
CA ARG A 89 2.05 7.50 0.92
C ARG A 89 2.75 6.20 0.58
N GLU A 90 2.13 5.44 -0.31
CA GLU A 90 2.64 4.18 -0.81
C GLU A 90 3.27 4.34 -2.20
N TYR A 91 4.30 3.53 -2.45
CA TYR A 91 4.93 3.34 -3.74
C TYR A 91 4.99 1.84 -4.02
N ALA A 92 4.89 1.46 -5.29
CA ALA A 92 4.92 0.06 -5.72
C ALA A 92 5.95 -0.18 -6.82
N THR A 93 6.55 -1.36 -6.80
CA THR A 93 7.25 -1.91 -7.96
C THR A 93 6.20 -2.48 -8.91
N THR A 94 6.05 -1.88 -10.09
CA THR A 94 4.98 -2.20 -11.04
C THR A 94 5.39 -3.21 -12.12
N ALA A 95 6.64 -3.66 -12.12
CA ALA A 95 7.18 -4.65 -13.04
C ALA A 95 7.87 -5.79 -12.27
N ALA A 96 8.01 -6.95 -12.89
CA ALA A 96 8.77 -8.04 -12.29
C ALA A 96 10.23 -7.62 -12.08
N ILE A 97 10.76 -7.83 -10.87
CA ILE A 97 12.16 -7.57 -10.54
C ILE A 97 13.03 -8.63 -11.24
N TYR A 98 14.09 -8.18 -11.90
CA TYR A 98 15.05 -9.06 -12.55
C TYR A 98 16.47 -8.50 -12.43
N ASP A 99 17.46 -9.40 -12.44
CA ASP A 99 18.86 -9.02 -12.57
C ASP A 99 19.11 -8.44 -13.96
N TRP A 100 19.30 -7.14 -14.05
CA TRP A 100 19.70 -6.52 -15.31
C TRP A 100 21.14 -6.91 -15.66
N ARG A 101 21.31 -7.55 -16.83
CA ARG A 101 22.63 -8.03 -17.32
C ARG A 101 23.00 -7.44 -18.68
N GLY A 102 22.56 -6.21 -18.95
CA GLY A 102 22.81 -5.48 -20.20
C GLY A 102 21.65 -5.50 -21.20
N GLU A 103 20.58 -6.25 -20.91
CA GLU A 103 19.39 -6.33 -21.75
C GLU A 103 18.14 -6.00 -20.93
N TRP A 104 17.27 -5.17 -21.52
CA TRP A 104 15.98 -4.83 -20.93
C TRP A 104 14.99 -5.96 -21.20
N GLN A 105 14.34 -6.48 -20.16
CA GLN A 105 13.18 -7.33 -20.36
C GLN A 105 12.02 -6.47 -20.85
N THR A 106 11.50 -6.81 -22.03
CA THR A 106 10.25 -6.23 -22.54
C THR A 106 9.09 -6.96 -21.88
N PHE A 107 8.43 -6.28 -20.94
CA PHE A 107 7.15 -6.74 -20.43
C PHE A 107 6.03 -6.13 -21.28
N PRO A 108 4.96 -6.88 -21.62
CA PRO A 108 3.76 -6.25 -22.11
C PRO A 108 3.28 -5.25 -21.04
N MET A 109 3.12 -3.99 -21.42
CA MET A 109 2.51 -3.00 -20.53
C MET A 109 1.03 -3.36 -20.37
N THR A 110 0.71 -4.15 -19.35
CA THR A 110 -0.67 -4.29 -18.87
C THR A 110 -0.81 -3.38 -17.68
N VAL A 111 -1.16 -2.11 -17.93
CA VAL A 111 -1.70 -1.25 -16.87
C VAL A 111 -3.16 -1.65 -16.74
N SER A 112 -3.50 -2.33 -15.63
CA SER A 112 -4.88 -2.53 -15.18
C SER A 112 -5.46 -1.25 -14.60
#